data_AF-A0A432SPS8-F1
#
_entry.id   AF-A0A432SPS8-F1
#
_cell.length_a   1.000
_cell.length_b   1.000
_cell.length_c   1.000
_cell.angle_alpha   90.00
_cell.angle_beta   90.00
_cell.angle_gamma   90.00
#
_symmetry.space_group_name_H-M   'P 1'
#
loop_
_entity.id
_entity.type
_entity.pdbx_description
1 polymer ?
#
loop_
_entity_poly.entity_id
_entity_poly.type
_entity_poly.pdbx_seq_one_letter_code
_entity_poly.pdbx_strand_id
1 'polypeptide(L)'
;MEVNLVTESIKFMVLGMTTVYLFLILLIYVLKFQAFIIQKYFSKKSESKSLSKKTEPANLHLGVVDNQNDETMLVAAITTAIAEYRKNS
;
A
#
# COMPACT_ATOMS: atom_id res chain seq x y z
N MET A 1 51.58 13.71 -23.75
CA MET A 1 50.11 13.82 -23.91
C MET A 1 49.61 14.47 -22.64
N GLU A 2 49.26 15.76 -22.67
CA GLU A 2 48.81 16.50 -21.48
C GLU A 2 47.37 16.08 -21.16
N VAL A 3 47.23 15.01 -20.38
CA VAL A 3 45.94 14.66 -19.79
C VAL A 3 45.64 15.70 -18.71
N ASN A 4 44.56 16.47 -18.90
CA ASN A 4 44.07 17.41 -17.90
C ASN A 4 43.48 16.59 -16.74
N LEU A 5 44.35 16.15 -15.81
CA LEU A 5 44.05 15.29 -14.66
C LEU A 5 42.81 15.76 -13.87
N VAL A 6 42.66 17.08 -13.75
CA VAL A 6 41.50 17.71 -13.09
C VAL A 6 40.23 17.45 -13.89
N THR A 7 40.24 17.74 -15.19
CA THR A 7 39.09 17.52 -16.09
C THR A 7 38.68 16.04 -16.14
N GLU A 8 39.64 15.13 -16.10
CA GLU A 8 39.40 13.69 -16.12
C GLU A 8 38.81 13.19 -14.79
N SER A 9 39.29 13.71 -13.66
CA SER A 9 38.75 13.41 -12.33
C SER A 9 37.31 13.90 -12.15
N ILE A 10 36.97 15.11 -12.65
CA ILE A 10 35.59 15.61 -12.65
C ILE A 10 34.68 14.72 -13.49
N LYS A 11 35.14 14.27 -14.67
CA LYS A 11 34.36 13.35 -15.51
C LYS A 11 34.08 12.04 -14.78
N PHE A 12 35.05 11.47 -14.09
CA PHE A 12 34.84 10.24 -13.33
C PHE A 12 33.94 10.44 -12.10
N MET A 13 34.02 11.59 -11.41
CA MET A 13 33.10 11.92 -10.31
C MET A 13 31.64 11.97 -10.80
N VAL A 14 31.38 12.73 -11.86
CA VAL A 14 30.03 12.86 -12.44
C VAL A 14 29.54 11.53 -12.99
N LEU A 15 30.40 10.78 -13.68
CA LEU A 15 30.06 9.47 -14.24
C LEU A 15 29.69 8.48 -13.14
N GLY A 16 30.45 8.44 -12.04
CA GLY A 16 30.17 7.59 -10.88
C GLY A 16 28.85 7.94 -10.20
N MET A 17 28.62 9.22 -9.89
CA MET A 17 27.36 9.66 -9.25
C MET A 17 26.16 9.44 -10.16
N THR A 18 26.28 9.72 -11.44
CA THR A 18 25.20 9.52 -12.42
C THR A 18 24.85 8.04 -12.56
N THR A 19 25.86 7.17 -12.64
CA THR A 19 25.64 5.72 -12.79
C THR A 19 24.92 5.14 -11.57
N VAL A 20 25.35 5.51 -10.37
CA VAL A 20 24.69 5.09 -9.13
C VAL A 20 23.26 5.64 -9.07
N TYR A 21 23.05 6.88 -9.45
CA TYR A 21 21.72 7.50 -9.47
C TYR A 21 20.76 6.79 -10.44
N LEU A 22 21.20 6.48 -11.66
CA LEU A 22 20.41 5.67 -12.59
C LEU A 22 20.10 4.28 -12.03
N PHE A 23 21.06 3.65 -11.37
CA PHE A 23 20.87 2.35 -10.75
C PHE A 23 19.79 2.38 -9.65
N LEU A 24 19.79 3.41 -8.80
CA LEU A 24 18.74 3.57 -7.79
C LEU A 24 17.35 3.77 -8.41
N ILE A 25 17.26 4.56 -9.48
CA ILE A 25 16.00 4.71 -10.24
C ILE A 25 15.55 3.36 -10.78
N LEU A 26 16.45 2.56 -11.34
CA LEU A 26 16.17 1.22 -11.84
C LEU A 26 15.65 0.31 -10.70
N LEU A 27 16.28 0.35 -9.52
CA LEU A 27 15.80 -0.41 -8.36
C LEU A 27 14.37 -0.05 -7.96
N ILE A 28 14.00 1.23 -8.01
CA ILE A 28 12.62 1.66 -7.74
C ILE A 28 11.66 1.02 -8.75
N TYR A 29 12.00 1.02 -10.05
CA TYR A 29 11.18 0.37 -11.07
C TYR A 29 11.05 -1.13 -10.86
N VAL A 30 12.13 -1.82 -10.49
CA VAL A 30 12.12 -3.25 -10.19
C VAL A 30 11.23 -3.54 -8.97
N LEU A 31 11.32 -2.74 -7.91
CA LEU A 31 10.44 -2.90 -6.74
C LEU A 31 8.97 -2.70 -7.09
N LYS A 32 8.65 -1.70 -7.93
CA LYS A 32 7.27 -1.48 -8.42
C LYS A 32 6.80 -2.66 -9.29
N PHE A 33 7.67 -3.20 -10.12
CA PHE A 33 7.36 -4.37 -10.95
C PHE A 33 7.13 -5.62 -10.09
N GLN A 34 7.97 -5.86 -9.09
CA GLN A 34 7.79 -6.92 -8.11
C GLN A 34 6.45 -6.74 -7.36
N ALA A 35 6.11 -5.54 -6.92
CA ALA A 35 4.84 -5.26 -6.25
C ALA A 35 3.62 -5.53 -7.15
N PHE A 36 3.73 -5.24 -8.45
CA PHE A 36 2.68 -5.55 -9.42
C PHE A 36 2.52 -7.06 -9.63
N ILE A 37 3.62 -7.79 -9.76
CA ILE A 37 3.63 -9.25 -9.84
C ILE A 37 3.00 -9.84 -8.57
N ILE A 38 3.46 -9.41 -7.40
CA ILE A 38 2.95 -9.89 -6.11
C ILE A 38 1.44 -9.65 -6.02
N GLN A 39 0.95 -8.46 -6.36
CA GLN A 39 -0.50 -8.22 -6.38
C GLN A 39 -1.22 -9.16 -7.33
N LYS A 40 -0.70 -9.43 -8.53
CA LYS A 40 -1.38 -10.32 -9.49
C LYS A 40 -1.42 -11.78 -9.06
N TYR A 41 -0.34 -12.29 -8.45
CA TYR A 41 -0.27 -13.69 -8.01
C TYR A 41 -0.86 -13.92 -6.60
N PHE A 42 -0.80 -12.92 -5.71
CA PHE A 42 -1.33 -12.99 -4.35
C PHE A 42 -2.73 -12.38 -4.18
N SER A 43 -3.31 -11.69 -5.18
CA SER A 43 -4.71 -11.20 -5.11
C SER A 43 -5.79 -12.29 -5.24
N LYS A 44 -5.42 -13.56 -5.24
CA LYS A 44 -6.41 -14.66 -5.24
C LYS A 44 -6.77 -15.12 -3.82
N LYS A 45 -6.97 -14.20 -2.87
CA LYS A 45 -7.76 -14.44 -1.64
C LYS A 45 -8.02 -13.18 -0.81
N SER A 46 -8.76 -12.23 -1.35
CA SER A 46 -9.51 -11.28 -0.50
C SER A 46 -10.89 -11.02 -1.08
N GLU A 47 -11.55 -12.08 -1.54
CA GLU A 47 -12.98 -12.22 -1.29
C GLU A 47 -13.12 -13.30 -0.20
N SER A 48 -13.68 -12.90 0.95
CA SER A 48 -14.10 -13.75 2.07
C SER A 48 -13.04 -14.42 2.97
N LYS A 49 -12.65 -13.71 4.04
CA LYS A 49 -12.60 -14.14 5.47
C LYS A 49 -11.80 -13.08 6.24
N SER A 50 -12.42 -12.26 7.07
CA SER A 50 -12.76 -12.57 8.47
C SER A 50 -11.61 -13.22 9.24
N LEU A 51 -11.24 -12.55 10.35
CA LEU A 51 -10.23 -12.87 11.37
C LEU A 51 -8.75 -12.60 11.01
N SER A 52 -8.34 -11.35 11.26
CA SER A 52 -7.12 -11.11 12.04
C SER A 52 -7.45 -10.20 13.22
N LYS A 53 -8.28 -10.72 14.14
CA LYS A 53 -8.33 -10.22 15.51
C LYS A 53 -7.08 -10.78 16.20
N LYS A 54 -5.98 -10.02 16.18
CA LYS A 54 -4.84 -10.28 17.05
C LYS A 54 -5.32 -9.99 18.49
N THR A 55 -5.40 -11.06 19.27
CA THR A 55 -5.64 -11.03 20.72
C THR A 55 -4.62 -10.12 21.41
N GLU A 56 -5.09 -9.13 22.16
CA GLU A 56 -4.69 -8.80 23.55
C GLU A 56 -5.61 -7.70 24.13
N PRO A 57 -5.68 -7.55 25.47
CA PRO A 57 -6.93 -7.66 26.22
C PRO A 57 -7.75 -6.36 26.28
N ALA A 58 -9.07 -6.57 26.42
CA ALA A 58 -10.05 -5.70 27.06
C ALA A 58 -9.71 -4.20 27.08
N ASN A 59 -10.14 -3.48 26.05
CA ASN A 59 -10.92 -2.26 26.26
C ASN A 59 -11.84 -2.05 25.06
N LEU A 60 -13.11 -1.86 25.38
CA LEU A 60 -14.20 -1.56 24.47
C LEU A 60 -13.95 -0.18 23.84
N HIS A 61 -13.03 -0.11 22.88
CA HIS A 61 -12.86 1.10 22.11
C HIS A 61 -13.79 1.01 20.90
N LEU A 62 -14.92 1.71 21.01
CA LEU A 62 -15.79 2.10 19.92
C LEU A 62 -14.92 2.90 18.92
N GLY A 63 -14.27 2.18 18.02
CA GLY A 63 -13.26 2.71 17.12
C GLY A 63 -13.90 3.57 16.04
N VAL A 64 -13.83 4.88 16.23
CA VAL A 64 -13.88 5.85 15.13
C VAL A 64 -12.56 5.74 14.38
N VAL A 65 -12.57 5.04 13.23
CA VAL A 65 -11.50 5.06 12.23
C VAL A 65 -12.14 4.99 10.83
N ASP A 66 -11.88 6.01 10.02
CA ASP A 66 -12.16 6.18 8.58
C ASP A 66 -13.62 6.40 8.09
N ASN A 67 -14.22 7.45 8.66
CA ASN A 67 -14.97 8.55 8.01
C ASN A 67 -15.78 8.26 6.71
N GLN A 68 -17.11 8.28 6.83
CA GLN A 68 -18.18 8.23 5.81
C GLN A 68 -18.62 6.84 5.31
N ASN A 69 -17.72 5.98 4.85
CA ASN A 69 -18.14 4.71 4.22
C ASN A 69 -18.66 3.69 5.24
N ASP A 70 -18.02 3.59 6.42
CA ASP A 70 -18.44 2.65 7.46
C ASP A 70 -19.72 3.12 8.18
N GLU A 71 -19.90 4.44 8.35
CA GLU A 71 -21.13 5.01 8.92
C GLU A 71 -22.33 4.81 7.98
N THR A 72 -22.14 5.04 6.68
CA THR A 72 -23.19 4.76 5.68
C THR A 72 -23.51 3.27 5.61
N MET A 73 -22.51 2.38 5.73
CA MET A 73 -22.74 0.93 5.80
C MET A 73 -23.50 0.53 7.07
N LEU A 74 -23.16 1.11 8.22
CA LEU A 74 -23.82 0.83 9.49
C LEU A 74 -25.29 1.29 9.47
N VAL A 75 -25.56 2.50 8.98
CA VAL A 75 -26.92 3.04 8.84
C VAL A 75 -27.74 2.23 7.84
N ALA A 76 -27.15 1.80 6.72
CA ALA A 76 -27.81 0.96 5.73
C ALA A 76 -28.14 -0.44 6.29
N ALA A 77 -27.23 -1.04 7.06
CA ALA A 77 -27.45 -2.33 7.69
C ALA A 77 -28.59 -2.28 8.71
N ILE A 78 -28.61 -1.25 9.57
CA ILE A 78 -29.67 -1.05 10.56
C ILE A 78 -31.02 -0.79 9.86
N THR A 79 -31.04 0.06 8.82
CA THR A 79 -32.27 0.39 8.09
C THR A 79 -32.85 -0.84 7.39
N THR A 80 -32.00 -1.65 6.77
CA THR A 80 -32.41 -2.91 6.11
C THR A 80 -32.97 -3.89 7.13
N ALA A 81 -32.33 -4.06 8.28
CA ALA A 81 -32.80 -4.96 9.34
C ALA A 81 -34.20 -4.56 9.87
N ILE A 82 -34.45 -3.26 10.06
CA ILE A 82 -35.76 -2.74 10.48
C ILE A 82 -36.81 -2.95 9.37
N ALA A 83 -36.45 -2.66 8.12
CA ALA A 83 -37.34 -2.83 6.98
C ALA A 83 -37.74 -4.29 6.77
N GLU A 84 -36.81 -5.22 6.95
CA GLU A 84 -37.05 -6.66 6.86
C GLU A 84 -37.95 -7.15 7.99
N TYR A 85 -37.71 -6.71 9.23
CA TYR A 85 -38.57 -7.04 10.38
C TYR A 85 -40.02 -6.56 10.19
N ARG A 86 -40.21 -5.34 9.65
CA ARG A 86 -41.55 -4.79 9.36
C ARG A 86 -42.24 -5.48 8.19
N LYS A 87 -41.49 -6.03 7.25
CA LYS A 87 -42.05 -6.78 6.11
C LYS A 87 -42.48 -8.20 6.51
N ASN A 88 -41.80 -8.77 7.51
CA ASN A 88 -42.07 -10.11 8.04
C ASN A 88 -42.93 -10.10 9.33
N SER A 89 -43.31 -8.93 9.85
CA SER A 89 -44.37 -8.74 10.86
C SER A 89 -45.65 -8.27 10.19
#